data_AF-A0A016U8S6-F1
#
_entry.id   AF-A0A016U8S6-F1
#
_cell.length_a   1.000
_cell.length_b   1.000
_cell.length_c   1.000
_cell.angle_alpha   90.00
_cell.angle_beta   90.00
_cell.angle_gamma   90.00
#
_symmetry.space_group_name_H-M   'P 1'
#
loop_
_entity.id
_entity.type
_entity.pdbx_description
1 polymer ?
#
loop_
_entity_poly.entity_id
_entity_poly.type
_entity_poly.pdbx_seq_one_letter_code
_entity_poly.pdbx_strand_id
1 'polypeptide(L)'
;MISITFCLLVFTIVHAAPACDKLAYAAELFGEVTPSQMACLRKEQYKVALVEAYSNGKFNDDAIPTAWNAVYTNMGIEVYMIPDTTLEKSAKQQVDETIMGLISKGLTVTDLWIKATDLSKWNSSIMFNYVFLSELVNAVKAHGRKVGIITSSEAFYKITPGMDHVSDDVRLWYTISEPQQCNGTEGADFGDFQSFAGWMKPDAKQYCVGAKACDVTINGNVVSPASIWTPSS
;
A
#
# COMPACT_ATOMS: atom_id res chain seq x y z
N MET A 1 -51.75 24.19 -46.49
CA MET A 1 -51.42 23.08 -45.57
C MET A 1 -49.95 23.20 -45.24
N ILE A 2 -49.61 23.56 -43.99
CA ILE A 2 -48.25 23.80 -43.52
C ILE A 2 -47.64 22.44 -43.17
N SER A 3 -46.55 22.06 -43.83
CA SER A 3 -45.79 20.85 -43.52
C SER A 3 -44.76 21.18 -42.45
N ILE A 4 -44.99 20.71 -41.23
CA ILE A 4 -44.05 20.83 -40.11
C ILE A 4 -43.10 19.63 -40.19
N THR A 5 -41.86 19.88 -40.62
CA THR A 5 -40.79 18.88 -40.58
C THR A 5 -40.27 18.78 -39.15
N PHE A 6 -40.58 17.67 -38.49
CA PHE A 6 -40.07 17.36 -37.15
C PHE A 6 -38.64 16.82 -37.28
N CYS A 7 -37.65 17.63 -36.92
CA CYS A 7 -36.25 17.22 -36.88
C CYS A 7 -36.03 16.42 -35.58
N LEU A 8 -36.00 15.09 -35.68
CA LEU A 8 -35.65 14.20 -34.56
C LEU A 8 -34.16 14.33 -34.26
N LEU A 9 -33.82 15.12 -33.25
CA LEU A 9 -32.51 15.13 -32.61
C LEU A 9 -32.35 13.85 -31.78
N VAL A 10 -31.65 12.86 -32.35
CA VAL A 10 -31.19 11.69 -31.60
C VAL A 10 -29.99 12.13 -30.75
N PHE A 11 -30.23 12.44 -29.48
CA PHE A 11 -29.16 12.55 -28.50
C PHE A 11 -28.67 11.13 -28.15
N THR A 12 -27.61 10.67 -28.82
CA THR A 12 -26.85 9.52 -28.33
C THR A 12 -26.13 9.95 -27.07
N ILE A 13 -26.65 9.57 -25.90
CA ILE A 13 -25.89 9.63 -24.64
C ILE A 13 -24.79 8.59 -24.78
N VAL A 14 -23.62 9.00 -25.26
CA VAL A 14 -22.39 8.23 -25.10
C VAL A 14 -22.09 8.23 -23.62
N HIS A 15 -22.51 7.18 -22.90
CA HIS A 15 -21.92 6.87 -21.61
C HIS A 15 -20.46 6.58 -21.90
N ALA A 16 -19.60 7.57 -21.70
CA ALA A 16 -18.18 7.32 -21.63
C ALA A 16 -18.00 6.26 -20.54
N ALA A 17 -17.52 5.07 -20.93
CA ALA A 17 -17.06 4.10 -19.96
C ALA A 17 -16.09 4.84 -19.04
N PRO A 18 -16.16 4.66 -17.71
CA PRO A 18 -15.19 5.27 -16.82
C PRO A 18 -13.81 4.92 -17.35
N ALA A 19 -12.96 5.95 -17.55
CA ALA A 19 -11.59 5.72 -17.93
C ALA A 19 -11.02 4.73 -16.90
N CYS A 20 -10.60 3.55 -17.36
CA CYS A 20 -9.90 2.62 -16.51
C CYS A 20 -8.57 3.30 -16.20
N ASP A 21 -8.49 4.02 -15.07
CA ASP A 21 -7.28 4.70 -14.65
C ASP A 21 -6.16 3.67 -14.63
N LYS A 22 -5.17 3.87 -15.51
CA LYS A 22 -4.08 2.91 -15.67
C LYS A 22 -3.29 2.86 -14.37
N LEU A 23 -3.18 1.67 -13.78
CA LEU A 23 -2.40 1.46 -12.56
C LEU A 23 -0.96 1.94 -12.73
N ALA A 24 -0.39 2.48 -11.66
CA ALA A 24 0.99 2.93 -11.62
C ALA A 24 1.89 1.84 -11.01
N TYR A 25 3.05 1.60 -11.62
CA TYR A 25 4.06 0.71 -11.03
C TYR A 25 4.66 1.31 -9.77
N ALA A 26 4.83 0.49 -8.75
CA ALA A 26 5.46 0.82 -7.49
C ALA A 26 6.55 -0.21 -7.18
N ALA A 27 7.65 0.25 -6.58
CA ALA A 27 8.74 -0.60 -6.13
C ALA A 27 8.75 -0.63 -4.61
N GLU A 28 8.65 -1.82 -4.01
CA GLU A 28 8.99 -1.99 -2.60
C GLU A 28 10.52 -2.02 -2.48
N LEU A 29 11.05 -1.13 -1.64
CA LEU A 29 12.47 -0.89 -1.48
C LEU A 29 12.92 -1.31 -0.08
N PHE A 30 14.12 -1.89 -0.01
CA PHE A 30 14.71 -2.41 1.22
C PHE A 30 15.99 -1.65 1.56
N GLY A 31 16.08 -1.15 2.79
CA GLY A 31 17.23 -0.38 3.27
C GLY A 31 17.42 0.95 2.54
N GLU A 32 18.65 1.46 2.58
CA GLU A 32 19.02 2.71 1.92
C GLU A 32 19.14 2.54 0.39
N VAL A 33 18.39 3.33 -0.37
CA VAL A 33 18.46 3.42 -1.83
C VAL A 33 19.03 4.78 -2.22
N THR A 34 20.11 4.78 -3.00
CA THR A 34 20.83 5.99 -3.39
C THR A 34 20.05 6.85 -4.40
N PRO A 35 20.37 8.15 -4.55
CA PRO A 35 19.71 9.01 -5.53
C PRO A 35 19.81 8.50 -6.98
N SER A 36 20.94 7.90 -7.38
CA SER A 36 21.13 7.36 -8.73
C SER A 36 20.29 6.11 -8.98
N GLN A 37 20.20 5.21 -7.99
CA GLN A 37 19.35 4.03 -8.07
C GLN A 37 17.87 4.42 -8.15
N MET A 38 17.44 5.39 -7.33
CA MET A 38 16.07 5.90 -7.38
C MET A 38 15.73 6.58 -8.71
N ALA A 39 16.63 7.42 -9.24
CA ALA A 39 16.45 8.05 -10.54
C ALA A 39 16.37 7.02 -11.68
N CYS A 40 17.14 5.94 -11.58
CA CYS A 40 17.05 4.81 -12.50
C CYS A 40 15.67 4.12 -12.39
N LEU A 41 15.17 3.82 -11.18
CA LEU A 41 13.84 3.21 -11.00
C LEU A 41 12.74 4.09 -11.60
N ARG A 42 12.84 5.41 -11.43
CA ARG A 42 11.91 6.37 -12.06
C ARG A 42 11.91 6.28 -13.59
N LYS A 43 13.09 6.05 -14.20
CA LYS A 43 13.27 5.87 -15.65
C LYS A 43 12.66 4.54 -16.13
N GLU A 44 12.79 3.49 -15.33
CA GLU A 44 12.14 2.17 -15.48
C GLU A 44 10.61 2.21 -15.21
N GLN A 45 10.01 3.40 -15.15
CA GLN A 45 8.57 3.65 -14.99
C GLN A 45 7.96 3.34 -13.62
N TYR A 46 8.77 3.01 -12.60
CA TYR A 46 8.27 3.03 -11.23
C TYR A 46 7.91 4.46 -10.82
N LYS A 47 6.67 4.66 -10.36
CA LYS A 47 6.12 5.97 -9.99
C LYS A 47 6.03 6.14 -8.48
N VAL A 48 6.05 5.05 -7.72
CA VAL A 48 5.90 5.06 -6.26
C VAL A 48 6.98 4.19 -5.63
N ALA A 49 7.57 4.67 -4.54
CA ALA A 49 8.41 3.90 -3.65
C ALA A 49 7.59 3.46 -2.43
N LEU A 50 7.50 2.15 -2.17
CA LEU A 50 6.97 1.60 -0.92
C LEU A 50 8.15 1.29 0.01
N VAL A 51 8.17 1.92 1.19
CA VAL A 51 9.34 1.94 2.08
C VAL A 51 8.99 1.39 3.47
N GLU A 52 9.85 0.51 4.00
CA GLU A 52 9.71 0.01 5.38
C GLU A 52 10.13 1.06 6.40
N ALA A 53 9.18 1.59 7.17
CA ALA A 53 9.44 2.57 8.22
C ALA A 53 9.61 1.95 9.62
N TYR A 54 9.14 0.73 9.84
CA TYR A 54 9.22 0.08 11.14
C TYR A 54 9.16 -1.44 11.02
N SER A 55 10.07 -2.13 11.71
CA SER A 55 10.06 -3.57 11.85
C SER A 55 10.84 -4.00 13.08
N ASN A 56 10.57 -5.21 13.58
CA ASN A 56 11.28 -5.80 14.72
C ASN A 56 11.33 -4.86 15.95
N GLY A 57 10.23 -4.14 16.19
CA GLY A 57 10.09 -3.26 17.36
C GLY A 57 10.87 -1.96 17.29
N LYS A 58 11.34 -1.52 16.11
CA LYS A 58 12.10 -0.28 15.97
C LYS A 58 11.80 0.44 14.67
N PHE A 59 11.91 1.77 14.73
CA PHE A 59 11.92 2.62 13.56
C PHE A 59 13.12 2.28 12.66
N ASN A 60 12.89 2.26 11.35
CA ASN A 60 13.94 2.04 10.35
C ASN A 60 14.48 3.38 9.86
N ASP A 61 15.69 3.73 10.26
CA ASP A 61 16.31 5.01 9.92
C ASP A 61 16.57 5.18 8.41
N ASP A 62 16.77 4.06 7.68
CA ASP A 62 16.96 4.05 6.23
C ASP A 62 15.71 4.52 5.47
N ALA A 63 14.53 4.50 6.12
CA ALA A 63 13.29 4.96 5.51
C ALA A 63 13.35 6.43 5.09
N ILE A 64 14.07 7.26 5.84
CA ILE A 64 14.14 8.71 5.61
C ILE A 64 14.93 9.06 4.33
N PRO A 65 16.21 8.68 4.17
CA PRO A 65 16.95 8.98 2.94
C PRO A 65 16.29 8.33 1.72
N THR A 66 15.81 7.09 1.84
CA THR A 66 15.12 6.39 0.74
C THR A 66 13.85 7.13 0.30
N ALA A 67 13.00 7.55 1.25
CA ALA A 67 11.80 8.33 0.95
C ALA A 67 12.14 9.68 0.29
N TRP A 68 13.09 10.45 0.84
CA TRP A 68 13.48 11.74 0.25
C TRP A 68 14.07 11.60 -1.15
N ASN A 69 14.85 10.55 -1.41
CA ASN A 69 15.38 10.27 -2.74
C ASN A 69 14.24 10.01 -3.75
N ALA A 70 13.16 9.33 -3.33
CA ALA A 70 11.97 9.14 -4.15
C ALA A 70 11.28 10.48 -4.45
N VAL A 71 11.11 11.34 -3.44
CA VAL A 71 10.55 12.69 -3.62
C VAL A 71 11.36 13.52 -4.60
N TYR A 72 12.68 13.60 -4.42
CA TYR A 72 13.57 14.39 -5.29
C TYR A 72 13.64 13.88 -6.73
N THR A 73 13.22 12.63 -6.98
CA THR A 73 13.15 12.03 -8.31
C THR A 73 11.73 12.01 -8.89
N ASN A 74 10.80 12.76 -8.29
CA ASN A 74 9.39 12.85 -8.70
C ASN A 74 8.69 11.48 -8.69
N MET A 75 8.96 10.68 -7.67
CA MET A 75 8.18 9.50 -7.30
C MET A 75 7.27 9.85 -6.11
N GLY A 76 6.07 9.26 -6.08
CA GLY A 76 5.27 9.21 -4.86
C GLY A 76 5.92 8.30 -3.83
N ILE A 77 5.51 8.44 -2.56
CA ILE A 77 5.99 7.57 -1.50
C ILE A 77 4.82 7.00 -0.70
N GLU A 78 4.95 5.74 -0.33
CA GLU A 78 4.10 5.06 0.62
C GLU A 78 5.02 4.39 1.65
N VAL A 79 4.59 4.38 2.91
CA VAL A 79 5.39 3.77 3.99
C VAL A 79 4.59 2.70 4.72
N TYR A 80 5.28 1.66 5.17
CA TYR A 80 4.65 0.59 5.93
C TYR A 80 5.38 0.29 7.24
N MET A 81 4.63 -0.27 8.19
CA MET A 81 5.16 -0.89 9.40
C MET A 81 4.85 -2.39 9.41
N ILE A 82 5.76 -3.19 9.93
CA ILE A 82 5.52 -4.59 10.30
C ILE A 82 5.27 -4.62 11.82
N PRO A 83 4.01 -4.79 12.26
CA PRO A 83 3.71 -4.93 13.68
C PRO A 83 4.28 -6.24 14.23
N ASP A 84 4.58 -6.26 15.53
CA ASP A 84 5.12 -7.44 16.21
C ASP A 84 4.45 -7.62 17.59
N THR A 85 3.53 -8.57 17.68
CA THR A 85 2.80 -8.90 18.93
C THR A 85 3.64 -9.68 19.94
N THR A 86 4.83 -10.13 19.54
CA THR A 86 5.73 -10.93 20.40
C THR A 86 6.59 -10.05 21.32
N LEU A 87 6.56 -8.73 21.10
CA LEU A 87 7.29 -7.75 21.88
C LEU A 87 6.43 -7.21 23.03
N GLU A 88 7.11 -6.76 24.09
CA GLU A 88 6.48 -5.99 25.17
C GLU A 88 6.23 -4.53 24.76
N LYS A 89 5.51 -4.33 23.64
CA LYS A 89 5.10 -3.03 23.10
C LYS A 89 3.65 -3.09 22.65
N SER A 90 2.85 -2.11 23.10
CA SER A 90 1.46 -2.00 22.65
C SER A 90 1.36 -1.65 21.17
N ALA A 91 0.22 -1.94 20.54
CA ALA A 91 -0.06 -1.53 19.16
C ALA A 91 0.13 -0.01 18.99
N LYS A 92 -0.39 0.77 19.94
CA LYS A 92 -0.21 2.24 19.95
C LYS A 92 1.26 2.63 19.98
N GLN A 93 2.08 2.01 20.83
CA GLN A 93 3.50 2.33 20.93
C GLN A 93 4.22 2.08 19.60
N GLN A 94 3.93 0.96 18.92
CA GLN A 94 4.57 0.65 17.63
C GLN A 94 4.17 1.67 16.54
N VAL A 95 2.91 2.10 16.51
CA VAL A 95 2.44 3.16 15.61
C VAL A 95 3.05 4.51 15.95
N ASP A 96 3.08 4.87 17.23
CA ASP A 96 3.67 6.12 17.72
C ASP A 96 5.15 6.20 17.33
N GLU A 97 5.93 5.15 17.59
CA GLU A 97 7.35 5.08 17.22
C GLU A 97 7.54 5.22 15.70
N THR A 98 6.66 4.61 14.90
CA THR A 98 6.69 4.73 13.43
C THR A 98 6.42 6.17 12.99
N ILE A 99 5.27 6.74 13.37
CA ILE A 99 4.82 8.05 12.89
C ILE A 99 5.70 9.18 13.43
N MET A 100 6.07 9.14 14.71
CA MET A 100 6.94 10.16 15.30
C MET A 100 8.38 10.03 14.76
N GLY A 101 8.85 8.83 14.46
CA GLY A 101 10.13 8.61 13.79
C GLY A 101 10.21 9.31 12.42
N LEU A 102 9.13 9.21 11.63
CA LEU A 102 9.00 9.93 10.35
C LEU A 102 8.95 11.46 10.56
N ILE A 103 8.02 11.93 11.39
CA ILE A 103 7.75 13.37 11.58
C ILE A 103 8.96 14.10 12.17
N SER A 104 9.61 13.52 13.20
CA SER A 104 10.78 14.13 13.85
C SER A 104 11.97 14.31 12.91
N LYS A 105 11.99 13.58 11.79
CA LYS A 105 13.02 13.65 10.73
C LYS A 105 12.51 14.37 9.47
N GLY A 106 11.44 15.14 9.60
CA GLY A 106 10.91 16.02 8.57
C GLY A 106 10.02 15.33 7.54
N LEU A 107 9.73 14.03 7.67
CA LEU A 107 8.91 13.30 6.74
C LEU A 107 7.47 13.15 7.28
N THR A 108 6.54 13.90 6.69
CA THR A 108 5.11 13.73 6.98
C THR A 108 4.45 12.96 5.85
N VAL A 109 3.85 11.82 6.17
CA VAL A 109 3.08 10.99 5.24
C VAL A 109 1.58 11.18 5.47
N THR A 110 0.74 10.98 4.46
CA THR A 110 -0.73 10.99 4.61
C THR A 110 -1.28 9.66 5.07
N ASP A 111 -0.58 8.58 4.69
CA ASP A 111 -1.02 7.22 4.86
C ASP A 111 0.06 6.40 5.57
N LEU A 112 -0.36 5.46 6.41
CA LEU A 112 0.50 4.42 6.95
C LEU A 112 -0.11 3.05 6.67
N TRP A 113 0.69 2.18 6.06
CA TRP A 113 0.31 0.80 5.79
C TRP A 113 0.76 -0.15 6.90
N ILE A 114 -0.11 -1.05 7.34
CA ILE A 114 0.20 -2.10 8.31
C ILE A 114 0.41 -3.40 7.54
N LYS A 115 1.62 -3.95 7.54
CA LYS A 115 1.96 -5.19 6.83
C LYS A 115 1.70 -6.42 7.70
N ALA A 116 0.56 -7.06 7.47
CA ALA A 116 0.08 -8.22 8.21
C ALA A 116 0.23 -9.49 7.35
N THR A 117 1.47 -9.87 7.06
CA THR A 117 1.80 -11.05 6.22
C THR A 117 2.69 -12.07 6.93
N ASP A 118 3.55 -11.64 7.86
CA ASP A 118 4.48 -12.51 8.57
C ASP A 118 3.82 -13.12 9.82
N LEU A 119 3.36 -14.37 9.70
CA LEU A 119 2.67 -15.08 10.79
C LEU A 119 3.52 -15.24 12.06
N SER A 120 4.85 -15.19 11.95
CA SER A 120 5.74 -15.32 13.11
C SER A 120 5.68 -14.11 14.06
N LYS A 121 5.12 -12.99 13.58
CA LYS A 121 4.94 -11.74 14.31
C LYS A 121 3.62 -11.66 15.08
N TRP A 122 2.75 -12.65 14.92
CA TRP A 122 1.40 -12.65 15.49
C TRP A 122 1.25 -13.68 16.61
N ASN A 123 0.38 -13.36 17.55
CA ASN A 123 0.14 -14.19 18.72
C ASN A 123 -0.69 -15.41 18.33
N SER A 124 -0.59 -16.51 19.06
CA SER A 124 -1.49 -17.66 18.86
C SER A 124 -2.92 -17.38 19.33
N SER A 125 -3.11 -16.39 20.20
CA SER A 125 -4.42 -15.92 20.66
C SER A 125 -5.11 -15.09 19.59
N ILE A 126 -6.17 -15.66 19.02
CA ILE A 126 -7.04 -15.02 18.03
C ILE A 126 -7.60 -13.69 18.57
N MET A 127 -8.15 -13.71 19.78
CA MET A 127 -8.72 -12.50 20.40
C MET A 127 -7.67 -11.40 20.61
N PHE A 128 -6.44 -11.79 20.97
CA PHE A 128 -5.35 -10.83 21.09
C PHE A 128 -5.04 -10.17 19.74
N ASN A 129 -4.88 -10.95 18.67
CA ASN A 129 -4.60 -10.42 17.34
C ASN A 129 -5.71 -9.49 16.83
N TYR A 130 -6.97 -9.83 17.11
CA TYR A 130 -8.12 -9.00 16.77
C TYR A 130 -8.04 -7.62 17.42
N VAL A 131 -7.85 -7.60 18.74
CA VAL A 131 -7.74 -6.36 19.52
C VAL A 131 -6.51 -5.58 19.05
N PHE A 132 -5.37 -6.24 18.90
CA PHE A 132 -4.11 -5.61 18.50
C PHE A 132 -4.21 -4.96 17.11
N LEU A 133 -4.77 -5.65 16.11
CA LEU A 133 -4.97 -5.08 14.77
C LEU A 133 -5.92 -3.88 14.80
N SER A 134 -7.00 -3.97 15.58
CA SER A 134 -7.96 -2.86 15.74
C SER A 134 -7.31 -1.65 16.42
N GLU A 135 -6.45 -1.88 17.41
CA GLU A 135 -5.70 -0.83 18.10
C GLU A 135 -4.63 -0.19 17.20
N LEU A 136 -3.96 -0.96 16.34
CA LEU A 136 -3.06 -0.39 15.33
C LEU A 136 -3.83 0.58 14.43
N VAL A 137 -4.95 0.12 13.86
CA VAL A 137 -5.82 0.94 12.99
C VAL A 137 -6.27 2.22 13.69
N ASN A 138 -6.75 2.11 14.93
CA ASN A 138 -7.20 3.26 15.70
C ASN A 138 -6.06 4.23 16.03
N ALA A 139 -4.87 3.72 16.35
CA ALA A 139 -3.70 4.55 16.61
C ALA A 139 -3.27 5.33 15.36
N VAL A 140 -3.27 4.72 14.17
CA VAL A 140 -2.97 5.42 12.91
C VAL A 140 -3.97 6.56 12.67
N LYS A 141 -5.26 6.26 12.82
CA LYS A 141 -6.33 7.27 12.68
C LYS A 141 -6.21 8.40 13.71
N ALA A 142 -5.82 8.09 14.95
CA ALA A 142 -5.61 9.08 16.01
C ALA A 142 -4.47 10.08 15.70
N HIS A 143 -3.50 9.69 14.87
CA HIS A 143 -2.47 10.60 14.32
C HIS A 143 -2.97 11.43 13.12
N GLY A 144 -4.25 11.35 12.77
CA GLY A 144 -4.81 12.02 11.59
C GLY A 144 -4.24 11.47 10.29
N ARG A 145 -3.93 10.18 10.25
CA ARG A 145 -3.45 9.48 9.06
C ARG A 145 -4.51 8.52 8.55
N LYS A 146 -4.53 8.34 7.23
CA LYS A 146 -5.27 7.25 6.60
C LYS A 146 -4.51 5.96 6.83
N VAL A 147 -5.24 4.85 6.92
CA VAL A 147 -4.66 3.53 7.19
C VAL A 147 -4.98 2.59 6.05
N GLY A 148 -4.01 1.74 5.71
CA GLY A 148 -4.25 0.58 4.88
C GLY A 148 -3.56 -0.66 5.46
N ILE A 149 -3.96 -1.83 4.98
CA ILE A 149 -3.37 -3.12 5.38
C ILE A 149 -2.75 -3.78 4.15
N ILE A 150 -1.49 -4.21 4.29
CA ILE A 150 -0.81 -5.07 3.32
C ILE A 150 -0.99 -6.52 3.75
N THR A 151 -1.77 -7.30 3.00
CA THR A 151 -2.07 -8.69 3.36
C THR A 151 -2.65 -9.50 2.19
N SER A 152 -2.66 -10.82 2.32
CA SER A 152 -3.46 -11.73 1.50
C SER A 152 -4.67 -12.20 2.30
N SER A 153 -5.71 -12.72 1.62
CA SER A 153 -6.86 -13.34 2.32
C SER A 153 -6.40 -14.46 3.26
N GLU A 154 -5.43 -15.26 2.83
CA GLU A 154 -4.88 -16.36 3.61
C GLU A 154 -4.13 -15.87 4.86
N ALA A 155 -3.21 -14.90 4.72
CA ALA A 155 -2.48 -14.35 5.85
C ALA A 155 -3.45 -13.68 6.83
N PHE A 156 -4.38 -12.88 6.31
CA PHE A 156 -5.39 -12.18 7.10
C PHE A 156 -6.22 -13.15 7.94
N TYR A 157 -6.76 -14.21 7.34
CA TYR A 157 -7.56 -15.20 8.07
C TYR A 157 -6.75 -16.16 8.93
N LYS A 158 -5.44 -16.35 8.69
CA LYS A 158 -4.56 -17.05 9.63
C LYS A 158 -4.27 -16.21 10.88
N ILE A 159 -4.13 -14.89 10.73
CA ILE A 159 -3.85 -13.95 11.83
C ILE A 159 -5.12 -13.64 12.63
N THR A 160 -6.22 -13.39 11.92
CA THR A 160 -7.53 -13.02 12.49
C THR A 160 -8.67 -13.93 11.97
N PRO A 161 -8.67 -15.25 12.28
CA PRO A 161 -9.70 -16.18 11.77
C PRO A 161 -11.10 -15.75 12.18
N GLY A 162 -12.00 -15.46 11.21
CA GLY A 162 -13.39 -15.04 11.44
C GLY A 162 -13.62 -13.53 11.52
N MET A 163 -12.58 -12.71 11.33
CA MET A 163 -12.74 -11.26 11.27
C MET A 163 -13.27 -10.90 9.88
N ASP A 164 -14.57 -10.67 9.78
CA ASP A 164 -15.20 -10.42 8.48
C ASP A 164 -15.17 -8.95 8.04
N HIS A 165 -14.70 -8.05 8.91
CA HIS A 165 -14.58 -6.63 8.63
C HIS A 165 -13.62 -5.95 9.62
N VAL A 166 -12.60 -5.25 9.13
CA VAL A 166 -11.69 -4.45 9.99
C VAL A 166 -12.32 -3.08 10.31
N SER A 167 -12.65 -2.30 9.29
CA SER A 167 -13.34 -1.00 9.37
C SER A 167 -13.60 -0.46 7.95
N ASP A 168 -14.68 0.29 7.75
CA ASP A 168 -15.11 0.83 6.43
C ASP A 168 -14.05 1.69 5.71
N ASP A 169 -13.17 2.36 6.46
CA ASP A 169 -12.18 3.32 5.92
C ASP A 169 -10.74 2.77 5.94
N VAL A 170 -10.56 1.46 5.83
CA VAL A 170 -9.22 0.83 5.76
C VAL A 170 -8.95 0.38 4.33
N ARG A 171 -7.88 0.89 3.73
CA ARG A 171 -7.45 0.53 2.37
C ARG A 171 -6.80 -0.85 2.32
N LEU A 172 -6.76 -1.47 1.14
CA LEU A 172 -6.10 -2.77 0.95
C LEU A 172 -4.95 -2.71 -0.05
N TRP A 173 -3.76 -3.13 0.39
CA TRP A 173 -2.65 -3.50 -0.48
C TRP A 173 -2.59 -5.02 -0.54
N TYR A 174 -3.20 -5.57 -1.57
CA TYR A 174 -3.36 -7.01 -1.73
C TYR A 174 -2.02 -7.69 -2.03
N THR A 175 -1.73 -8.78 -1.33
CA THR A 175 -0.62 -9.68 -1.68
C THR A 175 -1.16 -11.05 -2.07
N ILE A 176 -0.45 -11.73 -2.95
CA ILE A 176 -0.72 -13.13 -3.27
C ILE A 176 -0.14 -14.04 -2.16
N SER A 177 -0.82 -15.15 -1.86
CA SER A 177 -0.41 -16.08 -0.80
C SER A 177 0.98 -16.66 -0.98
N GLU A 178 1.32 -16.98 -2.23
CA GLU A 178 2.62 -17.49 -2.62
C GLU A 178 3.30 -16.46 -3.52
N PRO A 179 4.28 -15.70 -2.99
CA PRO A 179 4.98 -14.68 -3.75
C PRO A 179 5.65 -15.27 -4.99
N GLN A 180 5.30 -14.74 -6.16
CA GLN A 180 5.90 -15.14 -7.43
C GLN A 180 7.18 -14.35 -7.69
N GLN A 181 8.20 -14.99 -8.25
CA GLN A 181 9.39 -14.27 -8.71
C GLN A 181 9.02 -13.32 -9.85
N CYS A 182 9.63 -12.14 -9.88
CA CYS A 182 9.36 -11.18 -10.92
C CYS A 182 9.83 -11.68 -12.30
N ASN A 183 8.87 -11.92 -13.20
CA ASN A 183 9.09 -12.25 -14.60
C ASN A 183 8.37 -11.23 -15.51
N GLY A 184 8.83 -9.98 -15.49
CA GLY A 184 8.20 -8.88 -16.21
C GLY A 184 7.02 -8.27 -15.46
N THR A 185 5.88 -8.11 -16.14
CA THR A 185 4.68 -7.39 -15.65
C THR A 185 3.47 -8.30 -15.48
N GLU A 186 3.67 -9.62 -15.54
CA GLU A 186 2.61 -10.60 -15.32
C GLU A 186 2.02 -10.43 -13.91
N GLY A 187 0.68 -10.40 -13.81
CA GLY A 187 -0.04 -10.20 -12.56
C GLY A 187 -0.07 -8.76 -12.05
N ALA A 188 0.48 -7.78 -12.78
CA ALA A 188 0.46 -6.36 -12.45
C ALA A 188 -0.92 -5.69 -12.69
N ASP A 189 -1.97 -6.34 -12.21
CA ASP A 189 -3.36 -5.93 -12.26
C ASP A 189 -4.13 -6.50 -11.05
N PHE A 190 -5.43 -6.20 -10.94
CA PHE A 190 -6.29 -6.69 -9.87
C PHE A 190 -7.24 -7.81 -10.32
N GLY A 191 -7.02 -8.42 -11.48
CA GLY A 191 -7.94 -9.38 -12.10
C GLY A 191 -8.07 -10.70 -11.33
N ASP A 192 -7.09 -11.03 -10.50
CA ASP A 192 -7.08 -12.19 -9.61
C ASP A 192 -7.64 -11.92 -8.21
N PHE A 193 -7.99 -10.67 -7.90
CA PHE A 193 -8.50 -10.31 -6.59
C PHE A 193 -9.87 -10.93 -6.32
N GLN A 194 -10.03 -11.51 -5.14
CA GLN A 194 -11.31 -11.98 -4.61
C GLN A 194 -11.60 -11.25 -3.30
N SER A 195 -12.85 -10.80 -3.14
CA SER A 195 -13.25 -10.05 -1.94
C SER A 195 -13.11 -10.89 -0.67
N PHE A 196 -12.59 -10.27 0.39
CA PHE A 196 -12.45 -10.88 1.71
C PHE A 196 -12.49 -9.79 2.79
N ALA A 197 -12.91 -10.16 4.01
CA ALA A 197 -12.90 -9.29 5.19
C ALA A 197 -13.47 -7.87 4.97
N GLY A 198 -14.50 -7.75 4.12
CA GLY A 198 -15.15 -6.49 3.76
C GLY A 198 -14.52 -5.71 2.60
N TRP A 199 -13.31 -6.07 2.16
CA TRP A 199 -12.69 -5.44 0.99
C TRP A 199 -13.30 -5.97 -0.31
N MET A 200 -13.97 -5.07 -1.04
CA MET A 200 -14.56 -5.37 -2.34
C MET A 200 -13.63 -5.07 -3.52
N LYS A 201 -12.56 -4.29 -3.28
CA LYS A 201 -11.51 -3.99 -4.26
C LYS A 201 -10.19 -3.67 -3.53
N PRO A 202 -9.03 -3.92 -4.14
CA PRO A 202 -7.76 -3.43 -3.64
C PRO A 202 -7.47 -2.00 -4.10
N ASP A 203 -6.65 -1.28 -3.34
CA ASP A 203 -6.05 0.00 -3.73
C ASP A 203 -4.70 -0.19 -4.40
N ALA A 204 -3.97 -1.23 -3.97
CA ALA A 204 -2.66 -1.61 -4.46
C ALA A 204 -2.48 -3.13 -4.43
N LYS A 205 -1.48 -3.64 -5.14
CA LYS A 205 -1.12 -5.05 -5.15
C LYS A 205 0.38 -5.25 -5.23
N GLN A 206 0.91 -6.20 -4.46
CA GLN A 206 2.20 -6.83 -4.74
C GLN A 206 2.00 -8.02 -5.67
N TYR A 207 2.55 -7.93 -6.89
CA TYR A 207 2.37 -8.98 -7.90
C TYR A 207 3.59 -9.89 -8.05
N CYS A 208 4.77 -9.45 -7.60
CA CYS A 208 5.97 -10.27 -7.63
C CYS A 208 7.02 -9.82 -6.62
N VAL A 209 8.03 -10.67 -6.38
CA VAL A 209 9.15 -10.42 -5.47
C VAL A 209 10.50 -10.65 -6.15
N GLY A 210 11.55 -10.04 -5.59
CA GLY A 210 12.94 -10.39 -5.93
C GLY A 210 13.46 -9.90 -7.27
N ALA A 211 12.79 -8.94 -7.93
CA ALA A 211 13.31 -8.32 -9.16
C ALA A 211 14.64 -7.62 -8.90
N LYS A 212 15.58 -7.75 -9.83
CA LYS A 212 16.81 -6.94 -9.89
C LYS A 212 16.58 -5.81 -10.89
N ALA A 213 16.60 -4.57 -10.40
CA ALA A 213 16.47 -3.39 -11.23
C ALA A 213 17.37 -2.29 -10.65
N CYS A 214 18.08 -1.55 -11.49
CA CYS A 214 18.87 -0.40 -11.05
C CYS A 214 19.83 -0.71 -9.88
N ASP A 215 20.50 -1.87 -9.94
CA ASP A 215 21.43 -2.36 -8.91
C ASP A 215 20.83 -2.52 -7.50
N VAL A 216 19.50 -2.61 -7.39
CA VAL A 216 18.78 -2.92 -6.15
C VAL A 216 17.84 -4.12 -6.34
N THR A 217 17.46 -4.73 -5.22
CA THR A 217 16.40 -5.77 -5.20
C THR A 217 15.10 -5.09 -4.83
N ILE A 218 14.04 -5.35 -5.60
CA ILE A 218 12.71 -4.78 -5.37
C ILE A 218 11.65 -5.87 -5.38
N ASN A 219 10.53 -5.62 -4.70
CA ASN A 219 9.28 -6.32 -5.02
C ASN A 219 8.41 -5.44 -5.91
N GLY A 220 7.80 -6.05 -6.92
CA GLY A 220 6.99 -5.38 -7.92
C GLY A 220 5.56 -5.18 -7.43
N ASN A 221 5.08 -3.95 -7.54
CA ASN A 221 3.75 -3.57 -7.10
C ASN A 221 3.04 -2.71 -8.15
N VAL A 222 1.70 -2.65 -8.04
CA VAL A 222 0.86 -1.69 -8.76
C VAL A 222 -0.07 -0.98 -7.80
N VAL A 223 -0.32 0.31 -8.04
CA VAL A 223 -1.15 1.17 -7.18
C VAL A 223 -2.16 1.92 -8.05
N SER A 224 -3.38 2.06 -7.54
CA SER A 224 -4.40 2.91 -8.14
C SER A 224 -3.95 4.37 -8.11
N PRO A 225 -3.96 5.13 -9.23
CA PRO A 225 -3.46 6.50 -9.25
C PRO A 225 -4.10 7.44 -8.22
N ALA A 226 -5.39 7.25 -7.94
CA ALA A 226 -6.13 8.00 -6.91
C ALA A 226 -5.61 7.77 -5.47
N SER A 227 -4.82 6.72 -5.26
CA SER A 227 -4.29 6.32 -3.96
C SER A 227 -2.81 6.71 -3.78
N ILE A 228 -2.19 7.32 -4.80
CA ILE A 228 -0.77 7.74 -4.74
C ILE A 228 -0.65 9.06 -3.99
N TRP A 229 0.08 9.05 -2.88
CA TRP A 229 0.56 10.29 -2.30
C TRP A 229 1.86 10.78 -2.96
N THR A 230 1.85 12.04 -3.41
CA THR A 230 3.05 12.78 -3.77
C THR A 230 3.17 13.99 -2.83
N PRO A 231 4.26 14.13 -2.06
CA PRO A 231 4.49 15.36 -1.33
C PRO A 231 4.56 16.54 -2.31
N SER A 232 3.96 17.67 -1.93
CA SER A 232 4.23 18.93 -2.62
C SER A 232 5.70 19.29 -2.43
N SER A 233 6.43 19.39 -3.55
CA SER A 233 7.80 19.93 -3.61
C SER A 233 7.87 21.36 -3.09
#